data_AF-A0A093HNZ8-F1
#
_entry.id   AF-A0A093HNZ8-F1
#
_cell.length_a   1.000
_cell.length_b   1.000
_cell.length_c   1.000
_cell.angle_alpha   90.00
_cell.angle_beta   90.00
_cell.angle_gamma   90.00
#
_symmetry.space_group_name_H-M   'P 1'
#
loop_
_entity.id
_entity.type
_entity.pdbx_description
1 polymer ?
#
loop_
_entity_poly.entity_id
_entity_poly.type
_entity_poly.pdbx_seq_one_letter_code
_entity_poly.pdbx_strand_id
1 'polypeptide(L)'
;MTGIKTEEVENEEMLETKGTLDRDLIGVVFKDDSSYSLRFQSYNMIAPNDVFDDIEACSNFSSSYCNIPSYWYAGFLSLQSSIDAAVIEMKTNHSVWEEMKSISGIRLKSPLIKPSHKLEYIWFIFCILLCFSPYMYFLSLKVIREKKKLKVLMTAMGLQDIAFWLSWTLLYTVYISIMASMLAAITV
;
A
#
# COMPACT_ATOMS: atom_id res chain seq x y z
N MET A 1 10.01 38.50 -4.29
CA MET A 1 9.61 37.46 -3.31
C MET A 1 8.20 37.79 -2.87
N THR A 2 7.23 37.01 -3.32
CA THR A 2 5.86 37.12 -2.83
C THR A 2 5.88 36.60 -1.39
N GLY A 3 5.62 37.47 -0.41
CA GLY A 3 5.62 37.10 1.00
C GLY A 3 4.47 36.14 1.34
N ILE A 4 4.59 35.42 2.45
CA ILE A 4 3.50 34.62 3.01
C ILE A 4 2.46 35.60 3.56
N LYS A 5 1.20 35.42 3.17
CA LYS A 5 0.06 36.15 3.75
C LYS A 5 -0.68 35.22 4.69
N THR A 6 -0.87 35.65 5.93
CA THR A 6 -1.68 34.96 6.92
C THR A 6 -3.09 35.54 6.91
N GLU A 7 -4.09 34.67 6.98
CA GLU A 7 -5.49 35.04 7.11
C GLU A 7 -6.11 34.14 8.18
N GLU A 8 -6.85 34.74 9.12
CA GLU A 8 -7.63 34.01 10.09
C GLU A 8 -8.93 33.51 9.44
N VAL A 9 -9.31 32.28 9.75
CA VAL A 9 -10.52 31.64 9.22
C VAL A 9 -11.34 31.15 10.40
N GLU A 10 -12.65 31.45 10.39
CA GLU A 10 -13.53 31.17 11.52
C GLU A 10 -13.78 29.66 11.74
N ASN A 11 -13.86 28.88 10.67
CA ASN A 11 -14.22 27.44 10.72
C ASN A 11 -13.39 26.59 9.74
N GLU A 12 -13.20 25.31 10.09
CA GLU A 12 -12.47 24.35 9.25
C GLU A 12 -13.16 24.09 7.90
N GLU A 13 -14.50 24.12 7.83
CA GLU A 13 -15.24 23.96 6.56
C GLU A 13 -14.96 25.11 5.57
N MET A 14 -14.80 26.34 6.08
CA MET A 14 -14.44 27.50 5.26
C MET A 14 -13.00 27.38 4.77
N LEU A 15 -12.12 26.81 5.59
CA LEU A 15 -10.73 26.52 5.22
C LEU A 15 -10.65 25.50 4.09
N GLU A 16 -11.43 24.42 4.14
CA GLU A 16 -11.51 23.41 3.08
C GLU A 16 -12.06 24.00 1.77
N THR A 17 -13.11 24.82 1.87
CA THR A 17 -13.71 25.49 0.71
C THR A 17 -12.70 26.44 0.05
N LYS A 18 -11.99 27.26 0.83
CA LYS A 18 -10.94 28.14 0.34
C LYS A 18 -9.76 27.39 -0.26
N GLY A 19 -9.30 26.32 0.39
CA GLY A 19 -8.21 25.49 -0.13
C GLY A 19 -8.57 24.73 -1.41
N THR A 20 -9.85 24.51 -1.68
CA THR A 20 -10.30 23.96 -2.98
C THR A 20 -10.16 25.00 -4.10
N LEU A 21 -10.32 26.29 -3.78
CA LEU A 21 -10.23 27.40 -4.73
C LEU A 21 -8.79 27.88 -4.95
N ASP A 22 -8.03 28.02 -3.87
CA ASP A 22 -6.64 28.44 -3.89
C ASP A 22 -5.72 27.28 -3.58
N ARG A 23 -4.88 26.96 -4.56
CA ARG A 23 -4.01 25.80 -4.48
C ARG A 23 -2.83 25.98 -3.55
N ASP A 24 -2.37 27.21 -3.39
CA ASP A 24 -1.18 27.50 -2.58
C ASP A 24 -1.54 27.74 -1.10
N LEU A 25 -2.83 27.63 -0.76
CA LEU A 25 -3.33 27.79 0.60
C LEU A 25 -3.01 26.57 1.45
N ILE A 26 -2.34 26.82 2.59
CA ILE A 26 -2.04 25.81 3.60
C ILE A 26 -2.85 26.15 4.84
N GLY A 27 -3.63 25.18 5.30
CA GLY A 27 -4.43 25.33 6.51
C GLY A 27 -3.67 24.92 7.76
N VAL A 28 -3.80 25.70 8.83
CA VAL A 28 -3.28 25.37 10.16
C VAL A 28 -4.44 25.41 11.14
N VAL A 29 -4.78 24.25 11.72
CA VAL A 29 -5.86 24.12 12.71
C VAL A 29 -5.25 23.85 14.06
N PHE A 30 -5.25 24.84 14.96
CA PHE A 30 -4.82 24.67 16.34
C PHE A 30 -5.92 23.95 17.13
N LYS A 31 -5.56 22.87 17.81
CA LYS A 31 -6.45 22.11 18.69
C LYS A 31 -6.26 22.52 20.15
N ASP A 32 -5.01 22.72 20.55
CA ASP A 32 -4.59 23.22 21.86
C ASP A 32 -3.38 24.16 21.72
N ASP A 33 -2.93 24.76 22.82
CA ASP A 33 -1.75 25.64 22.89
C ASP A 33 -0.43 25.01 22.40
N SER A 34 -0.38 23.69 22.25
CA SER A 34 0.80 22.97 21.71
C SER A 34 0.47 21.93 20.66
N SER A 35 -0.79 21.84 20.23
CA SER A 35 -1.21 20.83 19.26
C SER A 35 -1.89 21.52 18.08
N TYR A 36 -1.44 21.19 16.87
CA TYR A 36 -2.02 21.70 15.64
C TYR A 36 -2.09 20.59 14.59
N SER A 37 -2.89 20.82 13.56
CA SER A 37 -3.04 19.93 12.42
C SER A 37 -2.90 20.76 11.15
N LEU A 38 -1.99 20.34 10.28
CA LEU A 38 -1.79 20.96 8.99
C LEU A 38 -2.74 20.33 7.97
N ARG A 39 -3.41 21.17 7.20
CA ARG A 39 -4.31 20.78 6.11
C ARG A 39 -3.68 21.18 4.79
N PHE A 40 -3.23 20.17 4.05
CA PHE A 40 -2.71 20.32 2.71
C PHE A 40 -3.69 19.75 1.70
N GLN A 41 -3.78 20.41 0.56
CA GLN A 41 -4.53 19.90 -0.57
C GLN A 41 -3.78 18.74 -1.21
N SER A 42 -4.52 17.67 -1.56
CA SER A 42 -3.99 16.36 -1.93
C SER A 42 -3.01 16.34 -3.11
N TYR A 43 -2.98 17.38 -3.95
CA TYR A 43 -2.08 17.45 -5.10
C TYR A 43 -0.72 18.11 -4.80
N ASN A 44 -0.62 18.85 -3.70
CA ASN A 44 0.62 19.57 -3.33
C ASN A 44 1.52 18.79 -2.39
N MET A 45 0.97 17.82 -1.67
CA MET A 45 1.73 16.96 -0.77
C MET A 45 1.30 15.52 -0.93
N ILE A 46 2.31 14.66 -0.97
CA ILE A 46 2.14 13.22 -0.93
C ILE A 46 1.46 12.85 0.38
N ALA A 47 0.42 12.02 0.34
CA ALA A 47 -0.17 11.54 1.58
C ALA A 47 0.84 10.62 2.31
N PRO A 48 0.95 10.71 3.65
CA PRO A 48 1.85 9.85 4.42
C PRO A 48 1.59 8.36 4.14
N ASN A 49 0.33 7.97 3.97
CA ASN A 49 -0.08 6.58 3.77
C ASN A 49 0.14 6.04 2.35
N ASP A 50 0.23 6.90 1.33
CA ASP A 50 0.27 6.45 -0.06
C ASP A 50 1.67 6.02 -0.51
N VAL A 51 2.70 6.27 0.31
CA VAL A 51 4.09 6.04 -0.08
C VAL A 51 4.80 4.99 0.75
N PHE A 52 4.45 4.69 2.01
CA PHE A 52 5.24 3.70 2.77
C PHE A 52 5.25 2.28 2.17
N ASP A 53 4.19 1.89 1.47
CA ASP A 53 4.10 0.62 0.73
C ASP A 53 4.85 0.66 -0.60
N ASP A 54 4.92 1.82 -1.27
CA ASP A 54 5.59 2.03 -2.57
C ASP A 54 6.92 2.82 -2.47
N ILE A 55 7.59 2.88 -1.29
CA ILE A 55 9.03 3.28 -1.18
C ILE A 55 9.89 2.17 -1.81
N GLU A 56 9.69 1.92 -3.10
CA GLU A 56 10.31 0.80 -3.79
C GLU A 56 11.40 1.22 -4.76
N ALA A 57 11.53 2.49 -5.17
CA ALA A 57 12.40 2.77 -6.32
C ALA A 57 13.06 4.15 -6.43
N CYS A 58 13.16 4.95 -5.36
CA CYS A 58 13.95 6.18 -5.47
C CYS A 58 15.43 5.92 -5.15
N SER A 59 16.20 5.59 -6.19
CA SER A 59 17.67 5.51 -6.09
C SER A 59 18.33 6.90 -6.14
N ASN A 60 17.76 7.82 -6.93
CA ASN A 60 18.23 9.20 -7.06
C ASN A 60 17.16 10.20 -6.58
N PHE A 61 17.38 10.81 -5.42
CA PHE A 61 16.47 11.77 -4.81
C PHE A 61 16.54 13.17 -5.44
N SER A 62 17.57 13.45 -6.25
CA SER A 62 17.64 14.67 -7.05
C SER A 62 16.82 14.56 -8.35
N SER A 63 16.28 13.38 -8.64
CA SER A 63 15.50 13.16 -9.85
C SER A 63 14.07 13.66 -9.69
N SER A 64 13.49 14.14 -10.79
CA SER A 64 12.09 14.59 -10.83
C SER A 64 11.06 13.47 -10.69
N TYR A 65 11.46 12.19 -10.84
CA TYR A 65 10.58 11.05 -10.63
C TYR A 65 10.49 10.63 -9.16
N CYS A 66 11.39 11.16 -8.31
CA CYS A 66 11.39 10.85 -6.90
C CYS A 66 10.59 11.88 -6.13
N ASN A 67 9.39 11.48 -5.74
CA ASN A 67 8.49 12.35 -5.01
C ASN A 67 8.80 12.33 -3.48
N ILE A 68 9.57 11.36 -2.98
CA ILE A 68 9.90 11.22 -1.54
C ILE A 68 10.44 12.52 -0.88
N PRO A 69 11.42 13.25 -1.46
CA PRO A 69 11.94 14.48 -0.85
C PRO A 69 11.02 15.69 -1.07
N SER A 70 9.87 15.55 -1.71
CA SER A 70 8.90 16.66 -1.88
C SER A 70 8.47 17.24 -0.54
N TYR A 71 8.33 16.44 0.52
CA TYR A 71 8.08 16.95 1.87
C TYR A 71 9.16 17.95 2.35
N TRP A 72 10.40 17.76 1.91
CA TRP A 72 11.50 18.67 2.22
C TRP A 72 11.47 19.93 1.34
N TYR A 73 11.28 19.76 0.03
CA TYR A 73 11.39 20.85 -0.95
C TYR A 73 10.11 21.66 -1.13
N ALA A 74 8.93 21.10 -0.84
CA ALA A 74 7.63 21.76 -0.94
C ALA A 74 7.33 22.66 0.28
N GLY A 75 8.29 22.82 1.21
CA GLY A 75 8.18 23.74 2.33
C GLY A 75 7.36 23.25 3.52
N PHE A 76 6.87 21.99 3.51
CA PHE A 76 6.20 21.38 4.67
C PHE A 76 7.06 21.51 5.93
N LEU A 77 8.32 21.04 5.84
CA LEU A 77 9.22 21.05 6.98
C LEU A 77 9.55 22.48 7.43
N SER A 78 9.75 23.40 6.48
CA SER A 78 10.01 24.81 6.81
C SER A 78 8.84 25.47 7.54
N LEU A 79 7.61 25.19 7.10
CA LEU A 79 6.40 25.66 7.77
C LEU A 79 6.27 25.04 9.17
N GLN A 80 6.46 23.72 9.27
CA GLN A 80 6.36 22.99 10.54
C GLN A 80 7.38 23.53 11.55
N SER A 81 8.66 23.67 11.17
CA SER A 81 9.68 24.27 12.03
C SER A 81 9.37 25.72 12.41
N SER A 82 8.75 26.50 11.52
CA SER A 82 8.38 27.88 11.84
C SER A 82 7.25 27.95 12.88
N ILE A 83 6.24 27.09 12.76
CA ILE A 83 5.15 26.99 13.73
C ILE A 83 5.67 26.46 15.06
N ASP A 84 6.48 25.40 15.04
CA ASP A 84 7.03 24.80 16.25
C ASP A 84 7.96 25.78 16.99
N ALA A 85 8.77 26.57 16.27
CA ALA A 85 9.59 27.62 16.87
C ALA A 85 8.73 28.65 17.59
N ALA A 86 7.65 29.11 16.96
CA ALA A 86 6.73 30.09 17.53
C ALA A 86 5.99 29.53 18.76
N VAL A 87 5.54 28.27 18.72
CA VAL A 87 4.89 27.60 19.85
C VAL A 87 5.86 27.43 21.03
N ILE A 88 7.11 27.04 20.77
CA ILE A 88 8.15 26.93 21.80
C ILE A 88 8.44 28.30 22.41
N GLU A 89 8.60 29.33 21.59
CA GLU A 89 8.85 30.70 22.05
C GLU A 89 7.70 31.20 22.92
N MET A 90 6.46 30.98 22.51
CA MET A 90 5.27 31.33 23.28
C MET A 90 5.22 30.63 24.65
N LYS A 91 5.56 29.33 24.72
CA LYS A 91 5.48 28.57 25.98
C LYS A 91 6.68 28.76 26.92
N THR A 92 7.87 28.96 26.37
CA THR A 92 9.12 29.01 27.14
C THR A 92 9.67 30.41 27.34
N ASN A 93 9.10 31.41 26.64
CA ASN A 93 9.59 32.78 26.58
C ASN A 93 11.07 32.86 26.13
N HIS A 94 11.50 31.89 25.32
CA HIS A 94 12.83 31.76 24.77
C HIS A 94 12.72 31.44 23.28
N SER A 95 13.27 32.32 22.43
CA SER A 95 13.25 32.09 20.99
C SER A 95 14.21 30.98 20.61
N VAL A 96 13.73 30.04 19.78
CA VAL A 96 14.52 28.91 19.27
C VAL A 96 14.67 28.95 17.74
N TRP A 97 14.42 30.12 17.14
CA TRP A 97 14.37 30.29 15.69
C TRP A 97 15.72 29.97 15.01
N GLU A 98 16.82 30.46 15.58
CA GLU A 98 18.16 30.23 15.01
C GLU A 98 18.57 28.76 15.14
N GLU A 99 18.24 28.11 16.26
CA GLU A 99 18.45 26.67 16.43
C GLU A 99 17.62 25.87 15.42
N MET A 100 16.33 26.17 15.28
CA MET A 100 15.45 25.47 14.33
C MET A 100 15.86 25.67 12.87
N LYS A 101 16.32 26.87 12.50
CA LYS A 101 16.86 27.16 11.17
C LYS A 101 18.13 26.37 10.87
N SER A 102 18.92 26.06 11.89
CA SER A 102 20.15 25.26 11.77
C SER A 102 19.89 23.74 11.65
N ILE A 103 18.66 23.28 11.94
CA ILE A 103 18.30 21.87 11.84
C ILE A 103 18.38 21.43 10.38
N SER A 104 19.28 20.49 10.12
CA SER A 104 19.38 19.80 8.84
C SER A 104 19.00 18.34 9.03
N GLY A 105 18.22 17.81 8.10
CA GLY A 105 17.88 16.40 8.08
C GLY A 105 19.03 15.63 7.47
N ILE A 106 19.59 14.69 8.23
CA ILE A 106 20.58 13.75 7.71
C ILE A 106 19.84 12.47 7.35
N ARG A 107 19.98 12.05 6.10
CA ARG A 107 19.40 10.80 5.64
C ARG A 107 20.30 9.63 6.02
N LEU A 108 19.75 8.67 6.76
CA LEU A 108 20.37 7.37 6.97
C LEU A 108 20.39 6.57 5.66
N LYS A 109 21.46 5.82 5.40
CA LYS A 109 21.56 5.00 4.20
C LYS A 109 20.45 3.94 4.20
N SER A 110 19.51 4.04 3.26
CA SER A 110 18.51 3.01 3.04
C SER A 110 19.15 1.79 2.36
N PRO A 111 18.67 0.57 2.63
CA PRO A 111 19.12 -0.62 1.91
C PRO A 111 18.85 -0.45 0.41
N LEU A 112 19.79 -0.86 -0.45
CA LEU A 112 19.64 -0.79 -1.91
C LEU A 112 18.51 -1.69 -2.43
N ILE A 113 18.10 -2.69 -1.65
CA ILE A 113 17.13 -3.70 -2.02
C ILE A 113 16.09 -3.72 -0.90
N LYS A 114 14.92 -3.14 -1.16
CA LYS A 114 13.72 -3.43 -0.37
C LYS A 114 13.01 -4.59 -1.10
N PRO A 115 12.69 -5.71 -0.42
CA PRO A 115 11.87 -6.75 -1.02
C PRO A 115 10.57 -6.11 -1.50
N SER A 116 10.31 -6.23 -2.79
CA SER A 116 9.09 -5.70 -3.35
C SER A 116 7.96 -6.67 -3.11
N HIS A 117 6.90 -6.23 -2.42
CA HIS A 117 5.70 -7.07 -2.22
C HIS A 117 5.11 -7.51 -3.56
N LYS A 118 5.30 -6.73 -4.64
CA LYS A 118 4.85 -7.08 -5.99
C LYS A 118 5.63 -8.27 -6.56
N LEU A 119 6.94 -8.37 -6.32
CA LEU A 119 7.75 -9.48 -6.82
C LEU A 119 7.38 -10.80 -6.13
N GLU A 120 7.15 -10.78 -4.83
CA GLU A 120 6.69 -11.96 -4.08
C GLU A 120 5.31 -12.42 -4.58
N TYR A 121 4.40 -11.48 -4.83
CA TYR A 121 3.06 -11.79 -5.35
C TYR A 121 3.09 -12.36 -6.77
N ILE A 122 3.93 -11.81 -7.66
CA ILE A 122 4.10 -12.32 -9.03
C ILE A 122 4.70 -13.73 -8.98
N TRP A 123 5.71 -13.96 -8.14
CA TRP A 123 6.30 -15.28 -7.93
C TRP A 123 5.26 -16.28 -7.41
N PHE A 124 4.44 -15.88 -6.45
CA PHE A 124 3.37 -16.70 -5.90
C PHE A 124 2.33 -17.10 -6.97
N ILE A 125 1.87 -16.16 -7.79
CA ILE A 125 0.96 -16.45 -8.91
C ILE A 125 1.60 -17.42 -9.90
N PHE A 126 2.87 -17.20 -10.23
CA PHE A 126 3.59 -18.05 -11.17
C PHE A 126 3.75 -19.49 -10.63
N CYS A 127 4.05 -19.64 -9.34
CA CYS A 127 4.09 -20.93 -8.66
C CYS A 127 2.74 -21.65 -8.72
N ILE A 128 1.63 -20.94 -8.43
CA ILE A 128 0.28 -21.52 -8.55
C ILE A 128 0.03 -22.00 -9.99
N LEU A 129 0.28 -21.17 -10.99
CA LEU A 129 0.03 -21.53 -12.40
C LEU A 129 0.84 -22.76 -12.83
N LEU A 130 2.11 -22.84 -12.45
CA LEU A 130 2.97 -23.99 -12.76
C LEU A 130 2.56 -25.26 -12.01
N CYS A 131 2.12 -25.15 -10.75
CA CYS A 131 1.70 -26.32 -9.98
C CYS A 131 0.35 -26.88 -10.48
N PHE A 132 -0.61 -26.03 -10.83
CA PHE A 132 -1.95 -26.48 -11.20
C PHE A 132 -2.09 -26.86 -12.68
N SER A 133 -1.35 -26.25 -13.60
CA SER A 133 -1.47 -26.49 -15.05
C SER A 133 -1.24 -27.96 -15.49
N PRO A 134 -0.06 -28.57 -15.25
CA PRO A 134 0.20 -29.95 -15.67
C PRO A 134 -0.71 -30.94 -14.92
N TYR A 135 -1.05 -30.62 -13.67
CA TYR A 135 -1.92 -31.47 -12.88
C TYR A 135 -3.34 -31.54 -13.45
N MET A 136 -3.97 -30.39 -13.72
CA MET A 136 -5.32 -30.33 -14.29
C MET A 136 -5.40 -31.04 -15.65
N TYR A 137 -4.31 -30.98 -16.43
CA TYR A 137 -4.20 -31.71 -17.69
C TYR A 137 -4.23 -33.23 -17.50
N PHE A 138 -3.36 -33.79 -16.64
CA PHE A 138 -3.36 -35.23 -16.37
C PHE A 138 -4.67 -35.72 -15.74
N LEU A 139 -5.26 -34.91 -14.87
CA LEU A 139 -6.55 -35.21 -14.26
C LEU A 139 -7.63 -35.32 -15.34
N SER A 140 -7.72 -34.34 -16.23
CA SER A 140 -8.70 -34.31 -17.32
C SER A 140 -8.59 -35.54 -18.22
N LEU A 141 -7.38 -35.98 -18.54
CA LEU A 141 -7.15 -37.21 -19.30
C LEU A 141 -7.63 -38.46 -18.57
N LYS A 142 -7.43 -38.54 -17.24
CA LYS A 142 -7.93 -39.64 -16.41
C LYS A 142 -9.45 -39.65 -16.35
N VAL A 143 -10.10 -38.49 -16.15
CA VAL A 143 -11.57 -38.35 -16.18
C VAL A 143 -12.14 -38.93 -17.47
N ILE A 144 -11.61 -38.51 -18.62
CA ILE A 144 -12.12 -38.93 -19.93
C ILE A 144 -11.97 -40.44 -20.11
N ARG A 145 -10.83 -41.01 -19.68
CA ARG A 145 -10.55 -42.44 -19.76
C ARG A 145 -11.47 -43.27 -18.87
N GLU A 146 -11.65 -42.85 -17.62
CA GLU A 146 -12.51 -43.53 -16.65
C GLU A 146 -13.98 -43.38 -16.99
N LYS A 147 -14.43 -42.20 -17.41
CA LYS A 147 -15.79 -41.96 -17.87
C LYS A 147 -16.17 -42.91 -19.02
N LYS A 148 -15.25 -43.19 -19.96
CA LYS A 148 -15.54 -44.11 -21.07
C LYS A 148 -15.73 -45.56 -20.64
N LYS A 149 -15.08 -46.02 -19.56
CA LYS A 149 -15.12 -47.41 -19.10
C LYS A 149 -16.04 -47.63 -17.90
N LEU A 150 -15.84 -46.86 -16.83
CA LEU A 150 -16.51 -47.01 -15.54
C LEU A 150 -17.95 -46.46 -15.56
N LYS A 151 -18.24 -45.41 -16.33
CA LYS A 151 -19.62 -44.92 -16.43
C LYS A 151 -20.54 -45.98 -17.04
N VAL A 152 -20.10 -46.61 -18.13
CA VAL A 152 -20.85 -47.68 -18.80
C VAL A 152 -21.05 -48.88 -17.87
N LEU A 153 -20.02 -49.24 -17.09
CA LEU A 153 -20.10 -50.33 -16.11
C LEU A 153 -21.05 -50.01 -14.94
N MET A 154 -20.99 -48.80 -14.39
CA MET A 154 -21.89 -48.35 -13.31
C MET A 154 -23.34 -48.31 -13.75
N THR A 155 -23.62 -47.83 -14.96
CA THR A 155 -24.98 -47.84 -15.52
C THR A 155 -25.49 -49.26 -15.71
N ALA A 156 -24.63 -50.20 -16.15
CA ALA A 156 -24.99 -51.62 -16.23
C ALA A 156 -25.25 -52.27 -14.86
N MET A 157 -24.62 -51.77 -13.79
CA MET A 157 -24.87 -52.19 -12.41
C MET A 157 -26.07 -51.47 -11.74
N GLY A 158 -26.75 -50.56 -12.44
CA GLY A 158 -27.93 -49.85 -11.93
C GLY A 158 -27.62 -48.64 -11.04
N LEU A 159 -26.38 -48.13 -11.01
CA LEU A 159 -26.04 -46.93 -10.26
C LEU A 159 -26.46 -45.64 -10.98
N GLN A 160 -26.88 -44.64 -10.20
CA GLN A 160 -27.23 -43.31 -10.69
C GLN A 160 -26.01 -42.52 -11.15
N ASP A 161 -26.18 -41.74 -12.22
CA ASP A 161 -25.16 -40.83 -12.77
C ASP A 161 -24.61 -39.83 -11.73
N ILE A 162 -25.40 -39.50 -10.71
CA ILE A 162 -25.02 -38.58 -9.62
C ILE A 162 -23.87 -39.14 -8.78
N ALA A 163 -23.85 -40.46 -8.55
CA ALA A 163 -22.81 -41.11 -7.75
C ALA A 163 -21.42 -40.97 -8.40
N PHE A 164 -21.36 -41.00 -9.73
CA PHE A 164 -20.13 -40.81 -10.49
C PHE A 164 -19.61 -39.37 -10.36
N TRP A 165 -20.50 -38.37 -10.43
CA TRP A 165 -20.11 -36.97 -10.24
C TRP A 165 -19.67 -36.70 -8.81
N LEU A 166 -20.36 -37.27 -7.81
CA LEU A 166 -19.99 -37.15 -6.40
C LEU A 166 -18.60 -37.74 -6.11
N SER A 167 -18.27 -38.92 -6.65
CA SER A 167 -16.94 -39.50 -6.46
C SER A 167 -15.84 -38.63 -7.07
N TRP A 168 -16.12 -38.01 -8.23
CA TRP A 168 -15.20 -37.09 -8.89
C TRP A 168 -15.00 -35.80 -8.11
N THR A 169 -16.07 -35.20 -7.60
CA THR A 169 -15.99 -34.01 -6.76
C THR A 169 -15.18 -34.30 -5.49
N LEU A 170 -15.44 -35.43 -4.82
CA LEU A 170 -14.71 -35.81 -3.60
C LEU A 170 -13.22 -36.00 -3.85
N LEU A 171 -12.85 -36.71 -4.92
CA LEU A 171 -11.45 -36.85 -5.34
C LEU A 171 -10.78 -35.49 -5.61
N TYR A 172 -11.51 -34.58 -6.28
CA TYR A 172 -11.00 -33.24 -6.58
C TYR A 172 -10.79 -32.40 -5.32
N THR A 173 -11.73 -32.44 -4.36
CA THR A 173 -11.63 -31.73 -3.09
C THR A 173 -10.45 -32.21 -2.25
N VAL A 174 -10.29 -33.52 -2.08
CA VAL A 174 -9.15 -34.10 -1.34
C VAL A 174 -7.83 -33.70 -1.99
N TYR A 175 -7.77 -33.72 -3.31
CA TYR A 175 -6.55 -33.37 -4.01
C TYR A 175 -6.18 -31.89 -3.89
N ILE A 176 -7.14 -30.97 -4.08
CA ILE A 176 -6.91 -29.53 -3.87
C ILE A 176 -6.42 -29.27 -2.45
N SER A 177 -7.00 -29.95 -1.46
CA SER A 177 -6.58 -29.82 -0.06
C SER A 177 -5.11 -30.19 0.14
N ILE A 178 -4.63 -31.27 -0.48
CA ILE A 178 -3.22 -31.69 -0.39
C ILE A 178 -2.32 -30.64 -1.04
N MET A 179 -2.63 -30.19 -2.27
CA MET A 179 -1.82 -29.19 -2.96
C MET A 179 -1.80 -27.84 -2.23
N ALA A 180 -2.94 -27.41 -1.70
CA ALA A 180 -3.04 -26.20 -0.89
C ALA A 180 -2.19 -26.32 0.38
N SER A 181 -2.17 -27.48 1.04
CA SER A 181 -1.34 -27.71 2.23
C SER A 181 0.16 -27.70 1.91
N MET A 182 0.58 -28.26 0.77
CA MET A 182 1.96 -28.22 0.32
C MET A 182 2.40 -26.80 -0.03
N LEU A 183 1.57 -26.04 -0.76
CA LEU A 183 1.83 -24.63 -1.05
C LEU A 183 1.95 -23.83 0.26
N ALA A 184 1.02 -23.99 1.18
CA ALA A 184 1.05 -23.32 2.48
C ALA A 184 2.35 -23.62 3.26
N ALA A 185 2.81 -24.87 3.27
CA ALA A 185 4.05 -25.26 3.95
C ALA A 185 5.33 -24.72 3.29
N ILE A 186 5.30 -24.40 1.98
CA ILE A 186 6.42 -23.80 1.25
C ILE A 186 6.45 -22.27 1.45
N THR A 187 5.27 -21.65 1.61
CA THR A 187 5.14 -20.21 1.78
C THR A 187 5.27 -19.72 3.24
N VAL A 188 5.21 -20.62 4.21
CA VAL A 188 5.49 -20.36 5.63
C VAL A 188 6.99 -20.50 5.89
#